data_AF-A0A9R0Q378-F1
#
_entry.id   AF-A0A9R0Q378-F1
#
_cell.length_a   1.000
_cell.length_b   1.000
_cell.length_c   1.000
_cell.angle_alpha   90.00
_cell.angle_beta   90.00
_cell.angle_gamma   90.00
#
_symmetry.space_group_name_H-M   'P 1'
#
loop_
_entity.id
_entity.type
_entity.pdbx_description
1 polymer ?
#
loop_
_entity_poly.entity_id
_entity_poly.type
_entity_poly.pdbx_seq_one_letter_code
_entity_poly.pdbx_strand_id
1 'polypeptide(L)'
;MFGAPYDFRYTVAAAGHPSRTGTAFFTNLKSLVERASQLNGDRPAIIVTHSYGGTLAHQFLIQQPLAWRRRFVRHFIPVAAPWGRLVLGMQALISGKNLALPFVDPEALRKEYRSLQSSLWPLPSAKVFGAAQPLVSTKRRNYSAGDVVDFLVNIGFGEGVGP
;
A
#
# COMPACT_ATOMS: atom_id res chain seq x y z
N MET A 1 0.45 7.49 24.13
CA MET A 1 0.64 7.37 22.67
C MET A 1 0.97 5.92 22.37
N PHE A 2 0.41 5.33 21.31
CA PHE A 2 0.63 3.92 20.95
C PHE A 2 1.19 3.82 19.53
N GLY A 3 2.05 2.83 19.31
CA GLY A 3 2.48 2.43 17.97
C GLY A 3 1.65 1.24 17.46
N ALA A 4 1.40 1.21 16.16
CA ALA A 4 0.77 0.08 15.48
C ALA A 4 1.70 -0.45 14.37
N PRO A 5 2.83 -1.09 14.73
CA PRO A 5 3.71 -1.68 13.73
C PRO A 5 3.00 -2.82 13.00
N TYR A 6 3.35 -3.01 11.74
CA TYR A 6 2.81 -4.07 10.88
C TYR A 6 3.89 -4.62 9.98
N ASP A 7 3.67 -5.83 9.48
CA ASP A 7 4.52 -6.43 8.46
C ASP A 7 4.21 -5.80 7.10
N PHE A 8 5.04 -4.84 6.70
CA PHE A 8 4.85 -4.08 5.46
C PHE A 8 5.06 -4.91 4.19
N ARG A 9 5.54 -6.15 4.30
CA ARG A 9 5.73 -7.05 3.14
C ARG A 9 4.41 -7.55 2.58
N TYR A 10 3.36 -7.56 3.39
CA TYR A 10 2.03 -8.03 3.02
C TYR A 10 1.10 -6.86 2.71
N THR A 11 0.25 -7.03 1.69
CA THR A 11 -0.90 -6.12 1.50
C THR A 11 -2.01 -6.48 2.46
N VAL A 12 -2.90 -5.53 2.75
CA VAL A 12 -4.25 -5.83 3.24
C VAL A 12 -5.15 -6.20 2.09
N ALA A 13 -6.04 -7.16 2.32
CA ALA A 13 -6.79 -7.84 1.27
C ALA A 13 -7.50 -6.87 0.33
N ALA A 14 -7.03 -6.78 -0.92
CA ALA A 14 -7.86 -6.29 -2.00
C ALA A 14 -9.01 -7.31 -2.21
N ALA A 15 -10.13 -6.88 -2.75
CA ALA A 15 -11.19 -7.81 -3.13
C ALA A 15 -10.61 -8.91 -4.04
N GLY A 16 -10.77 -10.17 -3.66
CA GLY A 16 -10.21 -11.32 -4.39
C GLY A 16 -8.78 -11.75 -3.99
N HIS A 17 -8.06 -10.99 -3.16
CA HIS A 17 -6.69 -11.32 -2.74
C HIS A 17 -6.57 -11.30 -1.21
N PRO A 18 -7.03 -12.35 -0.49
CA PRO A 18 -7.02 -12.37 0.96
C PRO A 18 -5.59 -12.31 1.52
N SER A 19 -5.42 -11.63 2.65
CA SER A 19 -4.16 -11.55 3.38
C SER A 19 -4.40 -11.83 4.85
N ARG A 20 -3.93 -13.00 5.32
CA ARG A 20 -4.06 -13.38 6.74
C ARG A 20 -3.35 -12.38 7.64
N THR A 21 -2.13 -11.98 7.26
CA THR A 21 -1.33 -10.99 7.99
C THR A 21 -2.03 -9.64 8.04
N GLY A 22 -2.58 -9.17 6.91
CA GLY A 22 -3.33 -7.93 6.84
C GLY A 22 -4.60 -7.94 7.69
N THR A 23 -5.38 -9.03 7.64
CA THR A 23 -6.59 -9.20 8.46
C THR A 23 -6.25 -9.21 9.95
N ALA A 24 -5.20 -9.94 10.35
CA ALA A 24 -4.74 -9.95 11.74
C ALA A 24 -4.32 -8.56 12.21
N PHE A 25 -3.60 -7.80 11.37
CA PHE A 25 -3.24 -6.43 11.68
C PHE A 25 -4.46 -5.53 11.87
N PHE A 26 -5.48 -5.60 11.01
CA PHE A 26 -6.70 -4.79 11.15
C PHE A 26 -7.49 -5.14 12.41
N THR A 27 -7.58 -6.41 12.77
CA THR A 27 -8.18 -6.84 14.04
C THR A 27 -7.44 -6.23 15.22
N ASN A 28 -6.11 -6.33 15.25
CA ASN A 28 -5.29 -5.79 16.32
C ASN A 28 -5.34 -4.26 16.39
N LEU A 29 -5.36 -3.58 15.23
CA LEU A 29 -5.48 -2.12 15.14
C LEU A 29 -6.82 -1.64 15.70
N LYS A 30 -7.91 -2.35 15.42
CA LYS A 30 -9.23 -2.05 16.00
C LYS A 30 -9.20 -2.13 17.52
N SER A 31 -8.70 -3.24 18.07
CA SER A 31 -8.56 -3.43 19.52
C SER A 31 -7.65 -2.38 20.15
N LEU A 32 -6.57 -1.98 19.47
CA LEU A 32 -5.68 -0.93 19.95
C LEU A 32 -6.39 0.44 20.01
N VAL A 33 -7.18 0.79 19.00
CA VAL A 33 -7.95 2.04 18.98
C VAL A 33 -8.97 2.07 20.11
N GLU A 34 -9.71 0.97 20.32
CA GLU A 34 -10.67 0.83 21.42
C GLU A 34 -9.99 0.94 22.79
N ARG A 35 -8.87 0.23 22.98
CA ARG A 35 -8.06 0.30 24.21
C ARG A 35 -7.48 1.69 24.45
N ALA A 36 -6.97 2.35 23.41
CA ALA A 36 -6.43 3.70 23.52
C ALA A 36 -7.50 4.71 23.91
N SER A 37 -8.73 4.53 23.41
CA SER A 37 -9.89 5.33 23.80
C SER A 37 -10.23 5.12 25.28
N GLN A 38 -10.38 3.87 25.72
CA GLN A 38 -10.71 3.54 27.12
C GLN A 38 -9.68 4.09 28.10
N LEU A 39 -8.39 3.89 27.82
CA LEU A 39 -7.30 4.40 28.66
C LEU A 39 -7.20 5.93 28.69
N ASN A 40 -7.90 6.62 27.78
CA ASN A 40 -7.93 8.08 27.69
C ASN A 40 -9.31 8.66 28.06
N GLY A 41 -10.06 7.97 28.94
CA GLY A 41 -11.36 8.43 29.44
C GLY A 41 -12.43 8.45 28.35
N ASP A 42 -12.50 7.38 27.56
CA ASP A 42 -13.43 7.19 26.44
C ASP A 42 -13.37 8.27 25.35
N ARG A 43 -12.26 9.03 25.29
CA ARG A 43 -12.04 10.01 24.23
C ARG A 43 -11.62 9.31 22.94
N PRO A 44 -12.23 9.68 21.79
CA PRO A 44 -11.87 9.09 20.51
C PRO A 44 -10.40 9.35 20.15
N ALA A 45 -9.75 8.36 19.55
CA ALA A 45 -8.35 8.39 19.17
C ALA A 45 -8.09 9.27 17.94
N ILE A 46 -6.88 9.84 17.86
CA ILE A 46 -6.35 10.47 16.64
C ILE A 46 -5.41 9.47 15.98
N ILE A 47 -5.67 9.14 14.71
CA ILE A 47 -4.84 8.23 13.94
C ILE A 47 -3.91 9.06 13.07
N VAL A 48 -2.62 9.02 13.36
CA VAL A 48 -1.56 9.67 12.56
C VAL A 48 -0.82 8.59 11.79
N THR A 49 -0.58 8.81 10.51
CA THR A 49 0.09 7.84 9.64
C THR A 49 1.07 8.52 8.71
N HIS A 50 2.01 7.75 8.17
CA HIS A 50 2.99 8.22 7.21
C HIS A 50 3.03 7.30 5.98
N SER A 51 3.17 7.89 4.79
CA SER A 51 3.39 7.18 3.52
C SER A 51 2.35 6.06 3.31
N TYR A 52 2.80 4.83 3.04
CA TYR A 52 1.94 3.66 2.82
C TYR A 52 0.93 3.43 3.97
N GLY A 53 1.34 3.72 5.21
CA GLY A 53 0.48 3.61 6.40
C GLY A 53 -0.80 4.45 6.29
N GLY A 54 -0.79 5.56 5.54
CA GLY A 54 -1.98 6.37 5.30
C GLY A 54 -3.00 5.68 4.42
N THR A 55 -2.56 5.05 3.32
CA THR A 55 -3.47 4.26 2.47
C THR A 55 -3.99 3.02 3.21
N LEU A 56 -3.14 2.40 4.04
CA LEU A 56 -3.49 1.26 4.87
C LEU A 56 -4.55 1.61 5.92
N ALA A 57 -4.34 2.69 6.67
CA ALA A 57 -5.30 3.17 7.67
C ALA A 57 -6.61 3.65 7.03
N HIS A 58 -6.55 4.26 5.85
CA HIS A 58 -7.75 4.59 5.09
C HIS A 58 -8.57 3.34 4.76
N GLN A 59 -7.92 2.27 4.26
CA GLN A 59 -8.59 0.99 3.99
C GLN A 59 -9.18 0.37 5.26
N PHE A 60 -8.45 0.42 6.38
CA PHE A 60 -8.96 -0.01 7.67
C PHE A 60 -10.25 0.75 8.05
N LEU A 61 -10.23 2.09 7.95
CA LEU A 61 -11.33 2.95 8.35
C LEU A 61 -12.58 2.72 7.50
N ILE A 62 -12.46 2.59 6.17
CA ILE A 62 -13.63 2.35 5.30
C ILE A 62 -14.27 0.97 5.53
N GLN A 63 -13.51 0.01 6.08
CA GLN A 63 -14.04 -1.30 6.47
C GLN A 63 -14.74 -1.30 7.84
N GLN A 64 -14.60 -0.24 8.65
CA GLN A 64 -15.28 -0.15 9.93
C GLN A 64 -16.68 0.48 9.80
N PRO A 65 -17.68 -0.03 10.55
CA PRO A 65 -19.00 0.58 10.64
C PRO A 65 -18.93 2.07 10.99
N LEU A 66 -19.81 2.88 10.40
CA LEU A 66 -19.82 4.33 10.65
C LEU A 66 -19.99 4.67 12.15
N ALA A 67 -20.83 3.91 12.86
CA ALA A 67 -21.02 4.06 14.30
C ALA A 67 -19.73 3.84 15.09
N TRP A 68 -18.93 2.84 14.71
CA TRP A 68 -17.64 2.57 15.34
C TRP A 68 -16.66 3.74 15.10
N ARG A 69 -16.56 4.22 13.85
CA ARG A 69 -15.67 5.34 13.52
C ARG A 69 -16.03 6.61 14.28
N ARG A 70 -17.33 6.96 14.35
CA ARG A 70 -17.81 8.12 15.10
C ARG A 70 -17.53 8.03 16.60
N ARG A 71 -17.57 6.81 17.16
CA ARG A 71 -17.30 6.57 18.58
C ARG A 71 -15.81 6.64 18.90
N PHE A 72 -14.95 6.04 18.08
CA PHE A 72 -13.57 5.76 18.46
C PHE A 72 -12.51 6.57 17.72
N VAL A 73 -12.85 7.29 16.64
CA VAL A 73 -11.88 8.03 15.82
C VAL A 73 -12.28 9.49 15.70
N ARG A 74 -11.43 10.37 16.23
CA ARG A 74 -11.65 11.82 16.22
C ARG A 74 -11.15 12.43 14.92
N HIS A 75 -9.89 12.13 14.58
CA HIS A 75 -9.21 12.66 13.40
C HIS A 75 -8.36 11.56 12.78
N PHE A 76 -8.24 11.62 11.46
CA PHE A 76 -7.28 10.86 10.69
C PHE A 76 -6.34 11.86 10.01
N ILE A 77 -5.05 11.78 10.34
CA ILE A 77 -3.99 12.67 9.86
C ILE A 77 -3.00 11.87 9.03
N PRO A 78 -3.24 11.76 7.71
CA PRO A 78 -2.32 11.10 6.78
C PRO A 78 -1.20 12.06 6.35
N VAL A 79 0.04 11.73 6.69
CA VAL A 79 1.23 12.47 6.27
C VAL A 79 1.84 11.79 5.05
N ALA A 80 1.93 12.51 3.93
CA ALA A 80 2.54 12.03 2.67
C ALA A 80 1.95 10.70 2.14
N ALA A 81 0.65 10.47 2.30
CA ALA A 81 0.00 9.25 1.84
C ALA A 81 -0.09 9.20 0.30
N PRO A 82 0.34 8.10 -0.35
CA PRO A 82 0.34 7.98 -1.81
C PRO A 82 -1.05 7.60 -2.35
N TRP A 83 -2.04 8.48 -2.25
CA TRP A 83 -3.43 8.23 -2.64
C TRP A 83 -3.60 7.75 -4.07
N GLY A 84 -2.85 8.36 -4.99
CA GLY A 84 -2.87 8.06 -6.41
C GLY A 84 -2.03 6.86 -6.82
N ARG A 85 -1.33 6.24 -5.86
CA ARG A 85 -0.27 5.25 -6.09
C ARG A 85 0.95 5.89 -6.77
N LEU A 86 1.98 5.13 -7.10
CA LEU A 86 3.30 5.65 -7.46
C LEU A 86 3.84 5.01 -8.74
N VAL A 87 4.19 5.83 -9.73
CA VAL A 87 4.96 5.38 -10.92
C VAL A 87 6.27 4.73 -10.51
N LEU A 88 6.86 5.16 -9.39
CA LEU A 88 8.05 4.54 -8.80
C LEU A 88 7.88 3.06 -8.46
N GLY A 89 6.65 2.58 -8.23
CA GLY A 89 6.37 1.15 -8.07
C GLY A 89 6.72 0.35 -9.33
N MET A 90 6.45 0.89 -10.52
CA MET A 90 6.85 0.26 -11.78
C MET A 90 8.37 0.21 -11.92
N GLN A 91 9.08 1.30 -11.60
CA GLN A 91 10.55 1.34 -11.64
C GLN A 91 11.18 0.31 -10.69
N ALA A 92 10.64 0.17 -9.48
CA ALA A 92 11.11 -0.78 -8.48
C ALA A 92 11.04 -2.23 -8.98
N LEU A 93 9.96 -2.60 -9.69
CA LEU A 93 9.79 -3.95 -10.25
C LEU A 93 10.65 -4.22 -11.49
N ILE A 94 11.04 -3.19 -12.25
CA ILE A 94 11.90 -3.32 -13.45
C ILE A 94 13.37 -3.45 -13.07
N SER A 95 13.84 -2.50 -12.26
CA SER A 95 15.28 -2.23 -12.08
C SER A 95 15.75 -2.27 -10.62
N GLY A 96 14.82 -2.36 -9.67
CA GLY A 96 15.11 -2.10 -8.26
C GLY A 96 15.31 -0.61 -8.00
N LYS A 97 14.69 -0.10 -6.93
CA LYS A 97 14.83 1.30 -6.52
C LYS A 97 15.71 1.38 -5.27
N ASN A 98 16.99 1.69 -5.45
CA ASN A 98 17.95 1.82 -4.34
C ASN A 98 17.91 3.16 -3.59
N LEU A 99 16.94 4.03 -3.89
CA LEU A 99 16.78 5.34 -3.24
C LEU A 99 18.07 6.18 -3.21
N ALA A 100 18.92 6.05 -4.24
CA ALA A 100 20.23 6.69 -4.34
C ALA A 100 21.24 6.28 -3.26
N LEU A 101 21.03 5.12 -2.62
CA LEU A 101 22.01 4.51 -1.72
C LEU A 101 23.07 3.78 -2.56
N PRO A 102 24.34 4.23 -2.54
CA PRO A 102 25.38 3.74 -3.47
C PRO A 102 25.83 2.31 -3.17
N PHE A 103 25.58 1.81 -1.95
CA PHE A 103 26.02 0.50 -1.47
C PHE A 103 24.93 -0.57 -1.52
N VAL A 104 23.80 -0.30 -2.19
CA VAL A 104 22.69 -1.25 -2.31
C VAL A 104 22.54 -1.68 -3.77
N ASP A 105 22.72 -2.99 -4.00
CA ASP A 105 22.56 -3.60 -5.32
C ASP A 105 21.10 -3.48 -5.81
N PRO A 106 20.84 -2.75 -6.91
CA PRO A 106 19.50 -2.64 -7.48
C PRO A 106 18.92 -4.00 -7.91
N GLU A 107 19.74 -4.97 -8.33
CA GLU A 107 19.24 -6.28 -8.71
C GLU A 107 18.72 -7.06 -7.49
N ALA A 108 19.46 -7.04 -6.38
CA ALA A 108 18.99 -7.59 -5.11
C ALA A 108 17.67 -6.95 -4.68
N LEU A 109 17.55 -5.61 -4.77
CA LEU A 109 16.30 -4.91 -4.45
C LEU A 109 15.15 -5.27 -5.39
N ARG A 110 15.42 -5.47 -6.68
CA ARG A 110 14.38 -5.93 -7.62
C ARG A 110 13.82 -7.28 -7.18
N LYS A 111 14.69 -8.21 -6.78
CA LYS A 111 14.29 -9.53 -6.23
C LYS A 111 13.49 -9.37 -4.94
N GLU A 112 13.94 -8.49 -4.05
CA GLU A 112 13.23 -8.17 -2.82
C GLU A 112 11.82 -7.63 -3.12
N TYR A 113 11.70 -6.54 -3.89
CA TYR A 113 10.39 -5.96 -4.24
C TYR A 113 9.45 -6.96 -4.89
N ARG A 114 9.94 -7.82 -5.81
CA ARG A 114 9.11 -8.87 -6.43
C ARG A 114 8.66 -9.95 -5.45
N SER A 115 9.36 -10.14 -4.33
CA SER A 115 8.95 -11.07 -3.26
C SER A 115 7.90 -10.49 -2.31
N LEU A 116 7.70 -9.16 -2.31
CA LEU A 116 6.74 -8.49 -1.43
C LEU A 116 5.37 -8.44 -2.10
N GLN A 117 4.36 -9.00 -1.45
CA GLN A 117 2.97 -8.82 -1.89
C GLN A 117 2.62 -7.32 -1.94
N SER A 118 3.13 -6.53 -1.01
CA SER A 118 2.88 -5.07 -0.92
C SER A 118 3.43 -4.25 -2.08
N SER A 119 4.40 -4.77 -2.85
CA SER A 119 4.97 -4.05 -3.99
C SER A 119 4.00 -3.90 -5.18
N LEU A 120 2.92 -4.68 -5.21
CA LEU A 120 1.84 -4.51 -6.19
C LEU A 120 0.86 -3.39 -5.81
N TRP A 121 0.74 -3.06 -4.52
CA TRP A 121 -0.16 -2.02 -4.05
C TRP A 121 0.14 -0.61 -4.62
N PRO A 122 1.40 -0.14 -4.69
CA PRO A 122 1.70 1.18 -5.22
C PRO A 122 1.66 1.26 -6.75
N LEU A 123 1.26 0.22 -7.49
CA LEU A 123 1.17 0.28 -8.96
C LEU A 123 0.12 1.31 -9.44
N PRO A 124 0.42 2.18 -10.41
CA PRO A 124 -0.45 3.29 -10.83
C PRO A 124 -1.92 2.94 -11.05
N SER A 125 -2.83 3.80 -10.58
CA SER A 125 -4.26 3.67 -10.87
C SER A 125 -4.65 4.45 -12.12
N ALA A 126 -5.39 3.82 -13.05
CA ALA A 126 -5.94 4.48 -14.23
C ALA A 126 -6.87 5.66 -13.91
N LYS A 127 -7.50 5.67 -12.73
CA LYS A 127 -8.33 6.79 -12.27
C LYS A 127 -7.53 8.06 -11.99
N VAL A 128 -6.24 7.94 -11.65
CA VAL A 128 -5.38 9.08 -11.29
C VAL A 128 -4.42 9.43 -12.42
N PHE A 129 -3.83 8.41 -13.05
CA PHE A 129 -2.84 8.61 -14.10
C PHE A 129 -3.44 8.59 -15.51
N GLY A 130 -4.75 8.36 -15.66
CA GLY A 130 -5.37 8.14 -16.96
C GLY A 130 -5.09 6.74 -17.51
N ALA A 131 -6.07 6.15 -18.19
CA ALA A 131 -5.98 4.79 -18.68
C ALA A 131 -5.00 4.62 -19.85
N ALA A 132 -4.68 5.68 -20.58
CA ALA A 132 -3.85 5.64 -21.79
C ALA A 132 -2.58 6.51 -21.70
N GLN A 133 -2.38 7.23 -20.59
CA GLN A 133 -1.19 8.08 -20.43
C GLN A 133 0.06 7.19 -20.31
N PRO A 134 1.09 7.37 -21.16
CA PRO A 134 2.33 6.62 -21.03
C PRO A 134 3.03 6.89 -19.69
N LEU A 135 3.35 5.84 -18.94
CA LEU A 135 4.10 5.89 -17.68
C LEU A 135 5.47 5.23 -17.78
N VAL A 136 5.60 4.21 -18.63
CA VAL A 136 6.87 3.58 -18.99
C VAL A 136 6.97 3.54 -20.50
N SER A 137 8.06 4.10 -21.04
CA SER A 137 8.33 4.09 -22.48
C SER A 137 9.52 3.19 -22.81
N THR A 138 9.36 2.38 -23.85
CA THR A 138 10.41 1.52 -24.40
C THR A 138 10.55 1.76 -25.90
N LYS A 139 11.57 1.16 -26.53
CA LYS A 139 11.73 1.23 -27.99
C LYS A 139 10.59 0.55 -28.77
N ARG A 140 9.81 -0.35 -28.14
CA ARG A 140 8.78 -1.17 -28.81
C ARG A 140 7.35 -0.75 -28.48
N ARG A 141 7.09 -0.39 -27.23
CA ARG A 141 5.74 -0.05 -26.72
C ARG A 141 5.84 0.85 -25.49
N ASN A 142 4.77 1.62 -25.26
CA ASN A 142 4.52 2.35 -24.03
C ASN A 142 3.54 1.56 -23.14
N TYR A 143 3.75 1.60 -21.82
CA TYR A 143 2.85 1.05 -20.82
C TYR A 143 2.24 2.18 -20.00
N SER A 144 0.92 2.12 -19.83
CA SER A 144 0.12 3.02 -19.02
C SER A 144 -0.39 2.33 -17.75
N ALA A 145 -1.18 3.03 -16.93
CA ALA A 145 -1.90 2.42 -15.82
C ALA A 145 -3.00 1.44 -16.27
N GLY A 146 -3.44 1.48 -17.54
CA GLY A 146 -4.33 0.48 -18.14
C GLY A 146 -3.62 -0.82 -18.52
N ASP A 147 -2.29 -0.79 -18.69
CA ASP A 147 -1.50 -1.91 -19.19
C ASP A 147 -0.76 -2.68 -18.08
N VAL A 148 -1.16 -2.54 -16.81
CA VAL A 148 -0.40 -3.09 -15.67
C VAL A 148 -0.20 -4.61 -15.77
N VAL A 149 -1.19 -5.36 -16.26
CA VAL A 149 -1.09 -6.81 -16.46
C VAL A 149 -0.04 -7.15 -17.51
N ASP A 150 -0.17 -6.56 -18.71
CA ASP A 150 0.81 -6.73 -19.80
C ASP A 150 2.22 -6.32 -19.36
N PHE A 151 2.32 -5.23 -18.61
CA PHE A 151 3.57 -4.73 -18.05
C PHE A 151 4.25 -5.79 -17.18
N LEU A 152 3.52 -6.38 -16.21
CA LEU A 152 4.05 -7.40 -15.30
C LEU A 152 4.55 -8.64 -16.04
N VAL A 153 3.80 -9.11 -17.04
CA VAL A 153 4.20 -10.24 -17.89
C VAL A 153 5.49 -9.90 -18.66
N ASN A 154 5.56 -8.74 -19.30
CA ASN A 154 6.70 -8.35 -20.14
C ASN A 154 7.99 -8.07 -19.37
N ILE A 155 7.92 -7.77 -18.06
CA ILE A 155 9.10 -7.65 -17.20
C ILE A 155 9.52 -9.00 -16.58
N GLY A 156 8.88 -10.11 -16.96
CA GLY A 156 9.12 -11.44 -16.42
C GLY A 156 8.67 -11.55 -14.96
N PHE A 157 7.53 -10.96 -14.61
CA PHE A 157 6.91 -11.02 -13.29
C PHE A 157 5.41 -11.35 -13.41
N GLY A 158 5.07 -12.31 -14.29
CA GLY A 158 3.68 -12.69 -14.59
C GLY A 158 2.96 -13.35 -13.42
N GLU A 159 3.70 -13.97 -12.50
CA GLU A 159 3.19 -14.50 -11.24
C GLU A 159 2.55 -13.42 -10.35
N GLY A 160 2.92 -12.14 -10.53
CA GLY A 160 2.33 -11.02 -9.81
C GLY A 160 0.94 -10.60 -10.31
N VAL A 161 0.40 -11.22 -11.37
CA VAL A 161 -0.93 -10.91 -11.93
C VAL A 161 -2.05 -11.69 -11.22
N GLY A 162 -1.75 -12.86 -10.67
CA GLY A 162 -2.73 -13.74 -10.01
C GLY A 162 -2.78 -13.59 -8.49
N PRO A 163 -3.75 -14.26 -7.82
CA PRO A 163 -3.65 -14.50 -6.38
C PRO A 163 -2.42 -15.35 -6.02
#